data_AF-X1CK09-F1
#
_entry.id   AF-X1CK09-F1
#
_cell.length_a   1.000
_cell.length_b   1.000
_cell.length_c   1.000
_cell.angle_alpha   90.00
_cell.angle_beta   90.00
_cell.angle_gamma   90.00
#
_symmetry.space_group_name_H-M   'P 1'
#
loop_
_entity.id
_entity.type
_entity.pdbx_description
1 polymer ?
#
loop_
_entity_poly.entity_id
_entity_poly.type
_entity_poly.pdbx_seq_one_letter_code
_entity_poly.pdbx_strand_id
1 'polypeptide(L)'
;LSEMLVKHPNRFNKFLLSFVHSHDSLYVFIERPIASLYLLDNGCGKDSDIKIKDLPPSYRKWLEEEVVYIITPKEKEVFLQLEGDRERDMFVDAFWKVRDPEPSTPKNEFREEHYGRINYANLWFGRGTPTQGWRTDMGRIHIILGEPNSI
;
A
#
# COMPACT_ATOMS: atom_id res chain seq x y z
N LEU A 1 -18.02 -14.39 4.02
CA LEU A 1 -18.28 -13.36 2.99
C LEU A 1 -19.66 -12.73 3.17
N SER A 2 -20.73 -13.52 3.33
CA SER A 2 -22.10 -13.00 3.52
C SER A 2 -22.33 -12.22 4.83
N GLU A 3 -21.67 -12.60 5.94
CA GLU A 3 -21.87 -11.92 7.25
C GLU A 3 -21.14 -10.57 7.38
N MET A 4 -20.12 -10.30 6.57
CA MET A 4 -19.36 -9.03 6.64
C MET A 4 -20.09 -7.86 5.97
N LEU A 5 -20.98 -8.14 5.01
CA LEU A 5 -21.82 -7.12 4.37
C LEU A 5 -22.86 -6.54 5.33
N VAL A 6 -23.15 -7.25 6.43
CA VAL A 6 -24.23 -6.89 7.36
C VAL A 6 -23.76 -5.96 8.47
N LYS A 7 -22.49 -6.07 8.94
CA LYS A 7 -22.03 -5.27 10.10
C LYS A 7 -21.53 -3.87 9.75
N HIS A 8 -20.91 -3.64 8.58
CA HIS A 8 -20.34 -2.34 8.22
C HIS A 8 -20.51 -1.98 6.73
N PRO A 9 -21.75 -1.80 6.24
CA PRO A 9 -22.06 -1.57 4.83
C PRO A 9 -21.40 -0.30 4.25
N ASN A 10 -21.13 0.72 5.08
CA ASN A 10 -20.63 2.02 4.62
C ASN A 10 -19.10 2.14 4.53
N ARG A 11 -18.31 1.24 5.15
CA ARG A 11 -16.83 1.33 5.12
C ARG A 11 -16.20 0.45 4.05
N PHE A 12 -16.72 -0.77 3.85
CA PHE A 12 -16.23 -1.68 2.81
C PHE A 12 -16.68 -1.28 1.40
N ASN A 13 -17.92 -0.78 1.23
CA ASN A 13 -18.35 -0.27 -0.08
C ASN A 13 -17.53 0.94 -0.51
N LYS A 14 -17.07 1.79 0.41
CA LYS A 14 -16.23 2.95 0.05
C LYS A 14 -14.84 2.51 -0.42
N PHE A 15 -14.29 1.45 0.16
CA PHE A 15 -13.00 0.85 -0.26
C PHE A 15 -13.10 0.22 -1.66
N LEU A 16 -14.15 -0.57 -1.93
CA LEU A 16 -14.36 -1.17 -3.25
C LEU A 16 -14.76 -0.14 -4.31
N LEU A 17 -15.55 0.88 -3.97
CA LEU A 17 -15.93 1.97 -4.89
C LEU A 17 -14.74 2.87 -5.25
N SER A 18 -13.79 3.11 -4.33
CA SER A 18 -12.51 3.76 -4.70
C SER A 18 -11.63 2.88 -5.58
N PHE A 19 -11.80 1.56 -5.49
CA PHE A 19 -11.04 0.59 -6.26
C PHE A 19 -11.53 0.48 -7.72
N VAL A 20 -12.85 0.49 -7.92
CA VAL A 20 -13.50 0.40 -9.25
C VAL A 20 -13.27 1.65 -10.11
N HIS A 21 -12.90 2.79 -9.53
CA HIS A 21 -12.65 4.03 -10.28
C HIS A 21 -11.19 4.20 -10.76
N SER A 22 -10.29 3.24 -10.53
CA SER A 22 -8.87 3.43 -10.84
C SER A 22 -8.39 2.81 -12.17
N HIS A 23 -9.26 2.17 -12.95
CA HIS A 23 -8.84 1.42 -14.15
C HIS A 23 -9.55 1.75 -15.48
N ASP A 24 -10.29 2.86 -15.60
CA ASP A 24 -10.82 3.27 -16.90
C ASP A 24 -10.51 4.74 -17.26
N SER A 25 -9.59 4.85 -18.23
CA SER A 25 -9.68 5.67 -19.44
C SER A 25 -9.94 7.18 -19.31
N LEU A 26 -8.90 7.94 -19.66
CA LEU A 26 -8.93 9.11 -20.56
C LEU A 26 -10.29 9.83 -20.67
N TYR A 27 -10.54 10.86 -19.85
CA TYR A 27 -11.36 12.01 -20.27
C TYR A 27 -11.00 13.28 -19.50
N VAL A 28 -10.72 14.31 -20.29
CA VAL A 28 -10.52 15.71 -19.94
C VAL A 28 -11.78 16.29 -19.31
N PHE A 29 -11.68 17.02 -18.19
CA PHE A 29 -12.63 18.09 -17.90
C PHE A 29 -11.96 19.27 -17.19
N ILE A 30 -11.96 20.40 -17.90
CA ILE A 30 -11.43 21.70 -17.56
C ILE A 30 -12.53 22.52 -16.85
N GLU A 31 -12.12 23.28 -15.84
CA GLU A 31 -12.77 24.45 -15.20
C GLU A 31 -14.09 24.28 -14.39
N ARG A 32 -14.03 24.60 -13.09
CA ARG A 32 -14.27 25.99 -12.60
C ARG A 32 -13.87 26.21 -11.12
N PRO A 33 -13.66 27.49 -10.71
CA PRO A 33 -13.09 27.86 -9.42
C PRO A 33 -14.12 28.35 -8.37
N ILE A 34 -13.59 28.57 -7.15
CA ILE A 34 -14.06 29.40 -6.03
C ILE A 34 -15.10 28.80 -5.06
N ALA A 35 -14.59 28.28 -3.93
CA ALA A 35 -15.05 28.59 -2.57
C ALA A 35 -14.06 27.90 -1.60
N SER A 36 -12.96 28.56 -1.22
CA SER A 36 -12.84 29.26 0.06
C SER A 36 -13.90 28.84 1.07
N LEU A 37 -13.51 27.95 1.99
CA LEU A 37 -13.92 27.88 3.40
C LEU A 37 -13.91 26.42 3.87
N TYR A 38 -12.73 25.82 4.00
CA TYR A 38 -12.41 24.94 5.13
C TYR A 38 -10.90 24.91 5.25
N LEU A 39 -10.40 25.65 6.24
CA LEU A 39 -9.12 25.39 6.86
C LEU A 39 -9.18 23.96 7.42
N LEU A 40 -8.74 22.97 6.64
CA LEU A 40 -8.22 21.76 7.25
C LEU A 40 -6.82 22.11 7.70
N ASP A 41 -6.76 22.55 8.95
CA ASP A 41 -5.57 22.45 9.77
C ASP A 41 -5.05 21.02 9.58
N ASN A 42 -3.98 20.89 8.79
CA ASN A 42 -3.29 19.63 8.58
C ASN A 42 -2.60 19.32 9.90
N GLY A 43 -3.37 18.72 10.82
CA GLY A 43 -2.88 18.10 12.03
C GLY A 43 -1.70 17.23 11.67
N CYS A 44 -0.52 17.76 12.00
CA CYS A 44 0.79 17.20 11.74
C CYS A 44 0.90 15.78 12.33
N GLY A 45 0.76 14.76 11.48
CA GLY A 45 1.49 13.47 11.45
C GLY A 45 1.65 12.60 12.72
N LYS A 46 1.18 13.02 13.90
CA LYS A 46 1.47 12.36 15.19
C LYS A 46 0.57 11.17 15.45
N ASP A 47 -0.71 11.24 15.06
CA ASP A 47 -1.69 10.19 15.36
C ASP A 47 -1.41 8.89 14.60
N SER A 48 -0.90 8.98 13.38
CA SER A 48 -0.51 7.80 12.60
C SER A 48 0.72 7.11 13.17
N ASP A 49 1.69 7.87 13.69
CA ASP A 49 2.94 7.31 14.22
C ASP A 49 2.71 6.56 15.56
N ILE A 50 1.77 7.04 16.37
CA ILE A 50 1.34 6.36 17.59
C ILE A 50 0.66 5.03 17.25
N LYS A 51 -0.24 5.02 16.26
CA LYS A 51 -0.96 3.80 15.85
C LYS A 51 -0.06 2.70 15.27
N ILE A 52 1.04 3.05 14.62
CA ILE A 52 1.96 2.05 14.05
C ILE A 52 2.72 1.30 15.17
N LYS A 53 3.06 1.99 16.27
CA LYS A 53 3.72 1.38 17.43
C LYS A 53 2.82 0.39 18.15
N ASP A 54 1.50 0.57 18.08
CA ASP A 54 0.52 -0.33 18.70
C ASP A 54 0.21 -1.57 17.85
N LEU A 55 0.64 -1.61 16.58
CA LEU A 55 0.43 -2.78 15.72
C LEU A 55 1.23 -4.00 16.19
N PRO A 56 0.67 -5.23 16.04
CA PRO A 56 1.44 -6.45 16.18
C PRO A 56 2.69 -6.45 15.28
N PRO A 57 3.80 -7.09 15.69
CA PRO A 57 5.08 -7.03 14.97
C PRO A 57 5.00 -7.43 13.49
N SER A 58 4.15 -8.41 13.15
CA SER A 58 3.93 -8.87 11.77
C SER A 58 3.34 -7.77 10.89
N TYR A 59 2.25 -7.13 11.32
CA TYR A 59 1.59 -6.07 10.56
C TYR A 59 2.41 -4.80 10.49
N ARG A 60 3.15 -4.48 11.57
CA ARG A 60 4.10 -3.37 11.56
C ARG A 60 5.17 -3.59 10.50
N LYS A 61 5.80 -4.77 10.50
CA LYS A 61 6.81 -5.14 9.49
C LYS A 61 6.23 -5.08 8.07
N TRP A 62 5.05 -5.65 7.86
CA TRP A 62 4.39 -5.61 6.57
C TRP A 62 4.22 -4.17 6.07
N LEU A 63 3.69 -3.29 6.92
CA LEU A 63 3.41 -1.89 6.59
C LEU A 63 4.67 -1.04 6.38
N GLU A 64 5.68 -1.21 7.23
CA GLU A 64 6.87 -0.35 7.27
C GLU A 64 8.03 -0.85 6.41
N GLU A 65 8.08 -2.14 6.10
CA GLU A 65 9.18 -2.75 5.35
C GLU A 65 8.71 -3.31 4.02
N GLU A 66 7.65 -4.13 4.05
CA GLU A 66 7.27 -4.93 2.87
C GLU A 66 6.55 -4.10 1.82
N VAL A 67 5.60 -3.24 2.21
CA VAL A 67 4.78 -2.47 1.26
C VAL A 67 5.07 -0.97 1.25
N VAL A 68 6.09 -0.52 1.96
CA VAL A 68 6.41 0.90 2.19
C VAL A 68 6.48 1.76 0.92
N TYR A 69 6.90 1.19 -0.21
CA TYR A 69 7.05 1.90 -1.48
C TYR A 69 5.85 1.75 -2.44
N ILE A 70 4.90 0.86 -2.13
CA ILE A 70 3.77 0.53 -3.01
C ILE A 70 2.41 0.78 -2.37
N ILE A 71 2.36 0.98 -1.04
CA ILE A 71 1.15 1.37 -0.32
C ILE A 71 0.91 2.87 -0.48
N THR A 72 -0.30 3.25 -0.85
CA THR A 72 -0.70 4.65 -0.92
C THR A 72 -0.96 5.22 0.49
N PRO A 73 -0.87 6.55 0.66
CA PRO A 73 -1.23 7.18 1.94
C PRO A 73 -2.64 6.82 2.40
N LYS A 74 -3.59 6.69 1.45
CA LYS A 74 -4.97 6.36 1.77
C LYS A 74 -5.15 4.91 2.21
N GLU A 75 -4.51 3.96 1.53
CA GLU A 75 -4.50 2.55 1.95
C GLU A 75 -3.88 2.41 3.35
N LYS A 76 -2.78 3.13 3.62
CA LYS A 76 -2.13 3.14 4.94
C LYS A 76 -3.07 3.67 6.03
N GLU A 77 -3.75 4.79 5.80
CA GLU A 77 -4.76 5.32 6.73
C GLU A 77 -5.87 4.31 7.03
N VAL A 78 -6.39 3.64 6.00
CA VAL A 78 -7.45 2.63 6.15
C VAL A 78 -6.93 1.45 6.96
N PHE A 79 -5.74 0.95 6.66
CA PHE A 79 -5.12 -0.15 7.39
C PHE A 79 -4.96 0.16 8.88
N LEU A 80 -4.51 1.38 9.21
CA LEU A 80 -4.34 1.84 10.59
C LEU A 80 -5.65 2.08 11.35
N GLN A 81 -6.80 2.05 10.68
CA GLN A 81 -8.12 2.11 11.30
C GLN A 81 -8.73 0.73 11.58
N LEU A 82 -8.12 -0.35 11.08
CA LEU A 82 -8.58 -1.71 11.36
C LEU A 82 -8.17 -2.11 12.77
N GLU A 83 -9.11 -2.67 13.53
CA GLU A 83 -8.90 -3.06 14.93
C GLU A 83 -8.54 -4.54 15.06
N GLY A 84 -9.16 -5.40 14.25
CA GLY A 84 -9.01 -6.85 14.32
C GLY A 84 -7.97 -7.42 13.37
N ASP A 85 -7.20 -8.42 13.84
CA ASP A 85 -6.21 -9.15 13.04
C ASP A 85 -6.82 -9.79 11.80
N ARG A 86 -8.02 -10.38 11.94
CA ARG A 86 -8.77 -10.93 10.80
C ARG A 86 -9.06 -9.88 9.71
N GLU A 87 -9.39 -8.65 10.10
CA GLU A 87 -9.66 -7.58 9.13
C GLU A 87 -8.38 -7.13 8.45
N ARG A 88 -7.26 -7.08 9.19
CA ARG A 88 -5.93 -6.79 8.65
C ARG A 88 -5.48 -7.86 7.67
N ASP A 89 -5.64 -9.14 7.99
CA ASP A 89 -5.31 -10.26 7.09
C ASP A 89 -6.11 -10.14 5.78
N MET A 90 -7.42 -9.89 5.88
CA MET A 90 -8.26 -9.68 4.71
C MET A 90 -7.85 -8.45 3.89
N PHE A 91 -7.38 -7.39 4.54
CA PHE A 91 -6.84 -6.23 3.85
C PHE A 91 -5.56 -6.57 3.10
N VAL A 92 -4.63 -7.30 3.73
CA VAL A 92 -3.38 -7.75 3.10
C VAL A 92 -3.67 -8.62 1.88
N ASP A 93 -4.62 -9.56 2.00
CA ASP A 93 -5.03 -10.41 0.89
C ASP A 93 -5.63 -9.59 -0.26
N ALA A 94 -6.54 -8.65 0.04
CA ALA A 94 -7.14 -7.78 -0.95
C ALA A 94 -6.10 -6.86 -1.61
N PHE A 95 -5.16 -6.32 -0.83
CA PHE A 95 -4.08 -5.45 -1.29
C PHE A 95 -3.23 -6.11 -2.38
N TRP A 96 -2.87 -7.37 -2.19
CA TRP A 96 -2.10 -8.14 -3.17
C TRP A 96 -2.96 -8.59 -4.36
N LYS A 97 -4.16 -9.10 -4.10
CA LYS A 97 -5.08 -9.58 -5.15
C LYS A 97 -5.39 -8.50 -6.20
N VAL A 98 -5.52 -7.26 -5.74
CA VAL A 98 -5.73 -6.09 -6.58
C VAL A 98 -4.56 -5.81 -7.53
N ARG A 99 -3.34 -6.10 -7.10
CA ARG A 99 -2.08 -5.83 -7.84
C ARG A 99 -1.66 -7.03 -8.69
N ASP A 100 -2.48 -8.07 -8.71
CA ASP A 100 -2.25 -9.30 -9.45
C ASP A 100 -2.43 -9.06 -10.97
N PRO A 101 -1.37 -9.16 -11.79
CA PRO A 101 -1.50 -8.96 -13.22
C PRO A 101 -2.25 -10.09 -13.90
N GLU A 102 -2.17 -11.32 -13.36
CA GLU A 102 -2.75 -12.51 -13.95
C GLU A 102 -3.59 -13.29 -12.92
N PRO A 103 -4.82 -12.85 -12.61
CA PRO A 103 -5.66 -13.50 -11.61
C PRO A 103 -6.11 -14.92 -11.97
N SER A 104 -5.83 -15.38 -13.19
CA SER A 104 -6.13 -16.75 -13.62
C SER A 104 -5.12 -17.78 -13.11
N THR A 105 -3.92 -17.35 -12.69
CA THR A 105 -2.94 -18.23 -12.06
C THR A 105 -3.19 -18.29 -10.54
N PRO A 106 -2.80 -19.39 -9.88
CA PRO A 106 -2.89 -19.48 -8.42
C PRO A 106 -1.81 -18.65 -7.70
N LYS A 107 -0.85 -18.09 -8.43
CA LYS A 107 0.27 -17.30 -7.90
C LYS A 107 0.02 -15.83 -8.23
N ASN A 108 0.53 -14.94 -7.40
CA ASN A 108 0.49 -13.51 -7.68
C ASN A 108 1.88 -13.08 -8.13
N GLU A 109 2.08 -12.91 -9.43
CA GLU A 109 3.39 -12.67 -10.03
C GLU A 109 3.98 -11.35 -9.54
N PHE A 110 3.15 -10.30 -9.41
CA PHE A 110 3.59 -9.01 -8.89
C PHE A 110 4.11 -9.12 -7.45
N ARG A 111 3.42 -9.88 -6.59
CA ARG A 111 3.84 -10.14 -5.22
C ARG A 111 5.17 -10.90 -5.19
N GLU A 112 5.30 -11.97 -5.96
CA GLU A 112 6.55 -12.76 -6.04
C GLU A 112 7.72 -11.89 -6.49
N GLU A 113 7.53 -11.09 -7.54
CA GLU A 113 8.55 -10.17 -8.05
C GLU A 113 8.92 -9.10 -7.02
N HIS A 114 7.93 -8.46 -6.39
CA HIS A 114 8.15 -7.40 -5.39
C HIS A 114 9.00 -7.88 -4.22
N TYR A 115 8.68 -9.05 -3.65
CA TYR A 115 9.50 -9.66 -2.59
C TYR A 115 10.88 -10.07 -3.12
N GLY A 116 10.98 -10.51 -4.38
CA GLY A 116 12.24 -10.75 -5.07
C GLY A 116 13.14 -9.51 -5.11
N ARG A 117 12.59 -8.35 -5.50
CA ARG A 117 13.30 -7.06 -5.55
C ARG A 117 13.76 -6.61 -4.16
N ILE A 118 12.95 -6.78 -3.11
CA ILE A 118 13.36 -6.49 -1.73
C ILE A 118 14.56 -7.36 -1.32
N ASN A 119 14.50 -8.66 -1.60
CA ASN A 119 15.57 -9.60 -1.28
C ASN A 119 16.85 -9.26 -2.04
N TYR A 120 16.74 -8.96 -3.34
CA TYR A 120 17.85 -8.50 -4.15
C TYR A 120 18.47 -7.23 -3.57
N ALA A 121 17.64 -6.23 -3.25
CA ALA A 121 18.12 -4.98 -2.69
C ALA A 121 18.89 -5.20 -1.38
N ASN A 122 18.39 -6.05 -0.49
CA ASN A 122 19.07 -6.41 0.74
C ASN A 122 20.41 -7.11 0.51
N LEU A 123 20.45 -8.03 -0.46
CA LEU A 123 21.65 -8.79 -0.78
C LEU A 123 22.76 -7.94 -1.41
N TRP A 124 22.40 -6.97 -2.25
CA TRP A 124 23.35 -6.22 -3.07
C TRP A 124 23.65 -4.82 -2.53
N PHE A 125 22.62 -4.10 -2.08
CA PHE A 125 22.76 -2.72 -1.62
C PHE A 125 22.89 -2.60 -0.09
N GLY A 126 22.66 -3.69 0.65
CA GLY A 126 22.89 -3.72 2.10
C GLY A 126 24.35 -3.96 2.50
N ARG A 127 25.22 -4.39 1.58
CA ARG A 127 26.60 -4.78 1.90
C ARG A 127 27.46 -3.56 2.25
N GLY A 128 28.16 -3.62 3.38
CA GLY A 128 29.10 -2.57 3.79
C GLY A 128 28.44 -1.29 4.29
N THR A 129 27.13 -1.29 4.53
CA THR A 129 26.42 -0.16 5.15
C THR A 129 25.72 -0.63 6.43
N PRO A 130 25.49 0.26 7.41
CA PRO A 130 24.69 -0.07 8.59
C PRO A 130 23.18 -0.17 8.30
N THR A 131 22.76 0.13 7.06
CA THR A 131 21.37 0.23 6.65
C THR A 131 20.96 -0.99 5.84
N GLN A 132 19.72 -1.47 6.03
CA GLN A 132 19.18 -2.56 5.21
C GLN A 132 19.09 -2.12 3.75
N GLY A 133 19.42 -3.01 2.81
CA GLY A 133 19.54 -2.65 1.40
C GLY A 133 18.26 -2.05 0.80
N TRP A 134 17.08 -2.52 1.20
CA TRP A 134 15.80 -1.93 0.77
C TRP A 134 15.58 -0.47 1.21
N ARG A 135 16.27 0.00 2.25
CA ARG A 135 16.23 1.39 2.73
C ARG A 135 17.23 2.31 2.04
N THR A 136 18.18 1.77 1.28
CA THR A 136 19.15 2.57 0.53
C THR A 136 18.48 3.22 -0.69
N ASP A 137 19.04 4.34 -1.18
CA ASP A 137 18.51 5.00 -2.39
C ASP A 137 18.50 4.05 -3.60
N MET A 138 19.57 3.27 -3.77
CA MET A 138 19.67 2.26 -4.85
C MET A 138 18.63 1.15 -4.68
N GLY A 139 18.44 0.64 -3.46
CA GLY A 139 17.43 -0.38 -3.19
C GLY A 139 16.01 0.13 -3.38
N ARG A 140 15.72 1.36 -2.97
CA ARG A 140 14.43 2.00 -3.21
C ARG A 140 14.13 2.11 -4.70
N ILE A 141 15.08 2.63 -5.49
CA ILE A 141 14.93 2.76 -6.94
C ILE A 141 14.70 1.38 -7.58
N HIS A 142 15.49 0.38 -7.19
CA HIS A 142 15.36 -0.98 -7.71
C HIS A 142 14.01 -1.63 -7.36
N ILE A 143 13.49 -1.44 -6.15
CA ILE A 143 12.18 -1.97 -5.77
C ILE A 143 11.07 -1.32 -6.60
N ILE A 144 11.12 0.01 -6.78
CA ILE A 144 10.09 0.77 -7.51
C ILE A 144 10.13 0.48 -9.01
N LEU A 145 11.31 0.53 -9.64
CA LEU A 145 11.43 0.46 -11.10
C LEU A 145 11.76 -0.94 -11.63
N GLY A 146 12.37 -1.80 -10.82
CA GLY A 146 12.84 -3.12 -11.24
C GLY A 146 14.25 -3.10 -11.81
N GLU A 147 14.56 -4.14 -12.59
CA GLU A 147 15.84 -4.23 -13.31
C GLU A 147 15.93 -3.17 -14.42
N PRO A 148 17.12 -2.64 -14.71
CA PRO A 148 17.30 -1.73 -15.83
C PRO A 148 16.92 -2.40 -17.14
N ASN A 149 16.02 -1.78 -17.90
CA ASN A 149 15.77 -2.20 -19.27
C ASN A 149 17.00 -1.84 -20.11
N SER A 150 17.68 -2.85 -20.67
CA SER A 150 18.67 -2.61 -21.72
C SER A 150 17.95 -2.08 -22.96
N ILE A 151 18.20 -0.83 -23.33
CA ILE A 151 17.72 -0.22 -24.58
C ILE A 151 18.70 -0.49 -25.73
#